data_AF-A0A956M284-F1
#
_entry.id   AF-A0A956M284-F1
#
_cell.length_a   1.000
_cell.length_b   1.000
_cell.length_c   1.000
_cell.angle_alpha   90.00
_cell.angle_beta   90.00
_cell.angle_gamma   90.00
#
_symmetry.space_group_name_H-M   'P 1'
#
loop_
_entity.id
_entity.type
_entity.pdbx_description
1 polymer ?
#
loop_
_entity_poly.entity_id
_entity_poly.type
_entity_poly.pdbx_seq_one_letter_code
_entity_poly.pdbx_strand_id
1 'polypeptide(L)'
;RGELAAGTDRPVYAPGQLVRVTLSGGTKPGWIRGILYDDEANELDRATGPTGTGDDGSAADSVGFPVTLSAPAPAEPGSHTWRAAYYGVFQLIDLTHDEEWTPVTVVVDASSYSWGRVKDRFRDEGFSGPVSPGPGR
;
A
#
# COMPACT_ATOMS: atom_id res chain seq x y z
N ARG A 1 6.87 19.16 8.71
CA ARG A 1 6.65 18.30 7.52
C ARG A 1 8.03 17.80 7.09
N GLY A 2 8.21 16.49 6.98
CA GLY A 2 9.44 15.85 6.53
C GLY A 2 9.35 15.42 5.06
N GLU A 3 10.41 14.80 4.55
CA GLU A 3 10.47 14.18 3.22
C GLU A 3 9.32 13.19 3.00
N LEU A 4 8.84 13.07 1.76
CA LEU A 4 7.83 12.08 1.40
C LEU A 4 8.39 10.66 1.62
N ALA A 5 7.65 9.84 2.36
CA ALA A 5 8.03 8.47 2.65
C ALA A 5 6.84 7.54 2.49
N ALA A 6 7.09 6.35 1.95
CA ALA A 6 6.09 5.32 1.76
C ALA A 6 6.61 3.97 2.21
N GLY A 7 5.71 3.14 2.76
CA GLY A 7 6.05 1.80 3.21
C GLY A 7 4.87 0.86 3.13
N THR A 8 5.17 -0.44 3.03
CA THR A 8 4.18 -1.50 2.99
C THR A 8 3.88 -2.02 4.39
N ASP A 9 2.69 -2.61 4.59
CA ASP A 9 2.30 -3.21 5.87
C ASP A 9 3.04 -4.53 6.20
N ARG A 10 3.67 -5.15 5.20
CA ARG A 10 4.39 -6.43 5.31
C ARG A 10 5.65 -6.43 4.45
N PRO A 11 6.67 -7.20 4.84
CA PRO A 11 7.90 -7.32 4.06
C PRO A 11 7.77 -8.23 2.82
N VAL A 12 6.80 -9.15 2.81
CA VAL A 12 6.58 -10.12 1.71
C VAL A 12 5.08 -10.41 1.56
N TYR A 13 4.65 -10.59 0.31
CA TYR A 13 3.27 -10.87 -0.08
C TYR A 13 3.16 -12.14 -0.93
N ALA A 14 2.02 -12.82 -0.81
CA ALA A 14 1.64 -13.81 -1.80
C ALA A 14 1.10 -13.14 -3.07
N PRO A 15 1.19 -13.78 -4.26
CA PRO A 15 0.53 -13.31 -5.46
C PRO A 15 -0.96 -12.98 -5.21
N GLY A 16 -1.38 -11.78 -5.60
CA GLY A 16 -2.76 -11.29 -5.41
C GLY A 16 -3.15 -10.94 -3.98
N GLN A 17 -2.27 -11.10 -2.99
CA GLN A 17 -2.53 -10.64 -1.62
C GLN A 17 -2.61 -9.12 -1.59
N LEU A 18 -3.58 -8.56 -0.84
CA LEU A 18 -3.70 -7.12 -0.71
C LEU A 18 -2.45 -6.51 -0.04
N VAL A 19 -1.80 -5.59 -0.75
CA VAL A 19 -0.72 -4.73 -0.25
C VAL A 19 -1.34 -3.45 0.27
N ARG A 20 -0.99 -3.03 1.49
CA ARG A 20 -1.32 -1.68 1.98
C ARG A 20 -0.06 -0.83 1.99
N VAL A 21 -0.10 0.28 1.29
CA VAL A 21 0.97 1.27 1.21
C VAL A 21 0.55 2.49 2.01
N THR A 22 1.31 2.80 3.05
CA THR A 22 1.11 4.04 3.82
C THR A 22 2.07 5.10 3.32
N LEU A 23 1.52 6.17 2.76
CA LEU A 23 2.24 7.36 2.34
C LEU A 23 2.17 8.40 3.47
N SER A 24 3.32 8.95 3.85
CA SER A 24 3.49 9.88 4.96
C SER A 24 4.49 10.97 4.60
N GLY A 25 4.42 12.12 5.27
CA GLY A 25 5.28 13.26 4.94
C GLY A 25 4.80 13.99 3.69
N GLY A 26 5.72 14.68 3.01
CA GLY A 26 5.42 15.54 1.87
C GLY A 26 5.42 17.01 2.27
N THR A 27 6.04 17.83 1.43
CA THR A 27 6.27 19.26 1.73
C THR A 27 5.29 20.18 1.01
N LYS A 28 4.56 19.68 0.02
CA LYS A 28 3.73 20.52 -0.84
C LYS A 28 2.49 21.05 -0.10
N PRO A 29 2.18 22.35 -0.20
CA PRO A 29 0.90 22.91 0.24
C PRO A 29 -0.21 22.64 -0.79
N GLY A 30 -1.46 23.01 -0.48
CA GLY A 30 -2.58 22.98 -1.43
C GLY A 30 -3.49 21.75 -1.33
N TRP A 31 -4.27 21.48 -2.39
CA TRP A 31 -5.06 20.25 -2.54
C TRP A 31 -4.10 19.08 -2.71
N ILE A 32 -4.48 17.91 -2.19
CA ILE A 32 -3.55 16.79 -2.09
C ILE A 32 -4.19 15.52 -2.63
N ARG A 33 -3.47 14.85 -3.54
CA ARG A 33 -3.79 13.50 -4.01
C ARG A 33 -2.63 12.56 -3.69
N GLY A 34 -2.95 11.41 -3.10
CA GLY A 34 -2.03 10.28 -3.04
C GLY A 34 -2.38 9.31 -4.15
N ILE A 35 -1.42 8.95 -5.00
CA ILE A 35 -1.64 7.99 -6.08
C ILE A 35 -0.58 6.89 -6.00
N LEU A 36 -1.00 5.64 -6.17
CA LEU A 36 -0.13 4.49 -6.23
C LEU A 36 -0.06 3.99 -7.67
N TYR A 37 1.14 3.85 -8.19
CA TYR A 37 1.40 3.30 -9.52
C TYR A 37 2.20 2.02 -9.43
N ASP A 38 1.98 1.12 -10.38
CA ASP A 38 2.86 -0.03 -10.61
C ASP A 38 4.17 0.38 -11.32
N ASP A 39 4.98 -0.61 -11.67
CA ASP A 39 6.26 -0.47 -12.37
C ASP A 39 6.11 0.00 -13.83
N GLU A 40 4.94 -0.19 -14.41
CA GLU A 40 4.57 0.26 -15.76
C GLU A 40 3.89 1.65 -15.77
N ALA A 41 3.80 2.29 -14.59
CA ALA A 41 3.09 3.54 -14.36
C ALA A 41 1.57 3.47 -14.56
N ASN A 42 0.97 2.28 -14.47
CA ASN A 42 -0.48 2.16 -14.37
C ASN A 42 -0.93 2.52 -12.95
N GLU A 43 -2.04 3.23 -12.86
CA GLU A 43 -2.61 3.59 -11.57
C GLU A 43 -3.28 2.38 -10.92
N LEU A 44 -2.85 2.08 -9.69
CA LEU A 44 -3.37 0.99 -8.89
C LEU A 44 -4.44 1.45 -7.90
N ASP A 45 -4.24 2.61 -7.29
CA ASP A 45 -5.16 3.19 -6.32
C ASP A 45 -4.95 4.71 -6.19
N ARG A 46 -5.99 5.42 -5.77
CA ARG A 46 -5.94 6.85 -5.48
C ARG A 46 -6.70 7.20 -4.21
N ALA A 47 -6.14 8.16 -3.49
CA ALA A 47 -6.82 8.87 -2.43
C ALA A 47 -6.94 10.35 -2.82
N THR A 48 -8.18 10.78 -3.01
CA THR A 48 -8.54 12.17 -3.25
C THR A 48 -9.18 12.75 -1.99
N GLY A 49 -9.12 14.09 -1.83
CA GLY A 49 -9.72 14.78 -0.69
C GLY A 49 -11.23 14.54 -0.58
N PRO A 50 -11.91 15.05 0.48
CA PRO A 50 -13.34 14.81 0.76
C PRO A 50 -14.30 15.13 -0.41
N THR A 51 -13.89 15.91 -1.39
CA THR A 51 -14.68 16.21 -2.60
C THR A 51 -14.55 15.18 -3.72
N GLY A 52 -13.70 14.17 -3.56
CA GLY A 52 -13.53 13.05 -4.49
C GLY A 52 -12.75 13.40 -5.77
N THR A 53 -12.70 14.67 -6.16
CA THR A 53 -11.88 15.16 -7.27
C THR A 53 -10.48 15.54 -6.82
N GLY A 54 -10.32 16.15 -5.64
CA GLY A 54 -9.00 16.57 -5.15
C GLY A 54 -8.32 17.66 -6.00
N ASP A 55 -9.08 18.46 -6.76
CA ASP A 55 -8.64 19.65 -7.51
C ASP A 55 -9.64 20.82 -7.40
N ASP A 56 -10.53 20.79 -6.41
CA ASP A 56 -11.59 21.79 -6.22
C ASP A 56 -11.09 23.21 -5.84
N GLY A 57 -9.78 23.39 -5.76
CA GLY A 57 -9.14 24.66 -5.47
C GLY A 57 -9.27 25.11 -4.01
N SER A 58 -9.84 24.30 -3.12
CA SER A 58 -10.01 24.62 -1.70
C SER A 58 -8.95 23.90 -0.85
N ALA A 59 -8.04 24.66 -0.23
CA ALA A 59 -7.06 24.10 0.70
C ALA A 59 -7.70 23.44 1.95
N ALA A 60 -8.98 23.71 2.22
CA ALA A 60 -9.75 23.11 3.31
C ALA A 60 -10.13 21.66 3.05
N ASP A 61 -10.06 21.20 1.80
CA ASP A 61 -10.51 19.87 1.35
C ASP A 61 -9.33 18.97 0.93
N SER A 62 -8.20 19.11 1.62
CA SER A 62 -6.99 18.33 1.37
C SER A 62 -7.03 16.94 2.02
N VAL A 63 -6.38 15.94 1.38
CA VAL A 63 -6.11 14.64 2.03
C VAL A 63 -5.23 14.87 3.27
N GLY A 64 -5.72 14.44 4.43
CA GLY A 64 -4.91 14.39 5.65
C GLY A 64 -3.91 13.23 5.59
N PHE A 65 -2.64 13.51 5.87
CA PHE A 65 -1.59 12.50 5.94
C PHE A 65 -1.43 11.98 7.38
N PRO A 66 -1.13 10.68 7.56
CA PRO A 66 -0.80 9.69 6.53
C PRO A 66 -2.02 9.17 5.76
N VAL A 67 -1.80 8.78 4.51
CA VAL A 67 -2.82 8.16 3.65
C VAL A 67 -2.44 6.72 3.35
N THR A 68 -3.43 5.83 3.31
CA THR A 68 -3.23 4.43 2.96
C THR A 68 -3.87 4.14 1.62
N LEU A 69 -3.06 3.64 0.70
CA LEU A 69 -3.45 3.15 -0.62
C LEU A 69 -3.31 1.63 -0.64
N SER A 70 -4.08 0.94 -1.47
CA SER A 70 -4.04 -0.51 -1.51
C SER A 70 -4.29 -1.09 -2.87
N ALA A 71 -3.55 -2.15 -3.20
CA ALA A 71 -3.70 -2.88 -4.45
C ALA A 71 -3.30 -4.35 -4.25
N PRO A 72 -3.80 -5.28 -5.09
CA PRO A 72 -3.32 -6.65 -5.11
C PRO A 72 -1.83 -6.71 -5.45
N ALA A 73 -1.07 -7.55 -4.74
CA ALA A 73 0.31 -7.84 -5.08
C ALA A 73 0.42 -8.45 -6.49
N PRO A 74 1.49 -8.15 -7.25
CA PRO A 74 1.71 -8.71 -8.58
C PRO A 74 1.61 -10.23 -8.61
N ALA A 75 1.15 -10.78 -9.73
CA ALA A 75 1.03 -12.23 -9.90
C ALA A 75 2.41 -12.91 -10.00
N GLU A 76 3.38 -12.20 -10.57
CA GLU A 76 4.73 -12.70 -10.77
C GLU A 76 5.56 -12.60 -9.47
N PRO A 77 6.17 -13.69 -8.99
CA PRO A 77 7.09 -13.63 -7.86
C PRO A 77 8.33 -12.80 -8.19
N GLY A 78 8.79 -12.01 -7.23
CA GLY A 78 9.93 -11.12 -7.41
C GLY A 78 9.83 -9.84 -6.58
N SER A 79 10.80 -8.95 -6.79
CA SER A 79 10.79 -7.61 -6.22
C SER A 79 10.23 -6.63 -7.25
N HIS A 80 9.14 -5.97 -6.90
CA HIS A 80 8.46 -4.97 -7.73
C HIS A 80 8.66 -3.59 -7.13
N THR A 81 8.86 -2.59 -7.99
CA THR A 81 9.04 -1.19 -7.54
C THR A 81 7.84 -0.38 -7.97
N TRP A 82 6.92 -0.18 -7.03
CA TRP A 82 5.79 0.72 -7.19
C TRP A 82 6.21 2.17 -6.93
N ARG A 83 5.42 3.13 -7.39
CA ARG A 83 5.62 4.55 -7.12
C ARG A 83 4.44 5.09 -6.32
N ALA A 84 4.72 5.66 -5.15
CA ALA A 84 3.72 6.41 -4.41
C ALA A 84 3.95 7.90 -4.67
N ALA A 85 3.01 8.52 -5.35
CA ALA A 85 3.05 9.92 -5.76
C ALA A 85 2.15 10.79 -4.88
N TYR A 86 2.62 12.01 -4.70
CA TYR A 86 1.98 13.09 -4.00
C TYR A 86 1.81 14.24 -5.01
N TYR A 87 0.58 14.66 -5.27
CA TYR A 87 0.30 15.84 -6.08
C TYR A 87 -0.18 16.99 -5.21
N GLY A 88 0.32 18.20 -5.49
CA GLY A 88 -0.18 19.43 -4.88
C GLY A 88 -0.06 20.65 -5.79
N VAL A 89 -0.61 21.78 -5.34
CA VAL A 89 -0.54 23.08 -6.02
C VAL A 89 0.00 24.16 -5.09
N PHE A 90 0.80 25.08 -5.62
CA PHE A 90 1.23 26.26 -4.88
C PHE A 90 0.25 27.43 -5.09
N GLN A 91 -0.76 27.56 -4.23
CA GLN A 91 -1.91 28.47 -4.42
C GLN A 91 -1.66 29.98 -4.35
N LEU A 92 -0.42 30.48 -4.37
CA LEU A 92 -0.23 31.93 -4.22
C LEU A 92 -0.16 32.70 -5.53
N ILE A 93 0.31 32.11 -6.64
CA ILE A 93 0.44 32.82 -7.93
C ILE A 93 0.49 31.90 -9.17
N ASP A 94 0.59 30.58 -9.00
CA ASP A 94 0.80 29.64 -10.10
C ASP A 94 -0.04 28.38 -9.89
N LEU A 95 -0.94 28.08 -10.84
CA LEU A 95 -1.76 26.86 -10.84
C LEU A 95 -0.98 25.63 -11.31
N THR A 96 0.35 25.73 -11.39
CA THR A 96 1.21 24.59 -11.74
C THR A 96 1.07 23.49 -10.70
N HIS A 97 0.62 22.34 -11.18
CA HIS A 97 0.55 21.11 -10.42
C HIS A 97 1.96 20.54 -10.35
N ASP A 98 2.39 20.14 -9.16
CA ASP A 98 3.70 19.52 -8.97
C ASP A 98 3.55 18.14 -8.30
N GLU A 99 4.44 17.23 -8.67
CA GLU A 99 4.46 15.83 -8.23
C GLU A 99 5.74 15.58 -7.43
N GLU A 100 5.57 15.11 -6.20
CA GLU A 100 6.65 14.50 -5.41
C GLU A 100 6.35 13.00 -5.34
N TRP A 101 7.33 12.13 -5.60
CA TRP A 101 7.10 10.68 -5.52
C TRP A 101 8.24 9.98 -4.80
N THR A 102 7.92 8.82 -4.22
CA THR A 102 8.88 7.93 -3.56
C THR A 102 8.66 6.49 -4.04
N PRO A 103 9.74 5.70 -4.22
CA PRO A 103 9.59 4.29 -4.55
C PRO A 103 9.02 3.50 -3.37
N VAL A 104 8.30 2.42 -3.68
CA VAL A 104 7.79 1.43 -2.73
C VAL A 104 8.18 0.05 -3.23
N THR A 105 8.95 -0.69 -2.44
CA THR A 105 9.33 -2.06 -2.78
C THR A 105 8.27 -3.05 -2.31
N VAL A 106 7.71 -3.81 -3.25
CA VAL A 106 6.77 -4.91 -2.97
C VAL A 106 7.46 -6.23 -3.33
N VAL A 107 7.72 -7.05 -2.32
CA VAL A 107 8.31 -8.38 -2.52
C VAL A 107 7.21 -9.42 -2.58
N VAL A 108 7.13 -10.17 -3.68
CA VAL A 108 6.17 -11.25 -3.91
C VAL A 108 6.89 -12.59 -3.88
N ASP A 109 6.41 -13.50 -3.03
CA ASP A 109 6.91 -14.87 -2.95
C ASP A 109 5.76 -15.86 -3.08
N ALA A 110 5.80 -16.72 -4.11
CA ALA A 110 4.82 -17.78 -4.32
C ALA A 110 4.76 -18.78 -3.16
N SER A 111 5.85 -18.96 -2.41
CA SER A 111 5.89 -19.86 -1.24
C SER A 111 4.98 -19.37 -0.12
N SER A 112 4.79 -18.05 0.01
CA SER A 112 3.94 -17.45 1.04
C SER A 112 2.45 -17.78 0.83
N TYR A 113 2.02 -17.99 -0.42
CA TYR A 113 0.66 -18.45 -0.76
C TYR A 113 0.41 -19.87 -0.27
N SER A 114 1.42 -20.75 -0.36
CA SER A 114 1.31 -22.14 0.09
C SER A 114 1.21 -22.25 1.61
N TRP A 115 2.00 -21.46 2.35
CA TRP A 115 1.94 -21.41 3.81
C TRP A 115 0.66 -20.75 4.33
N GLY A 116 0.09 -19.77 3.60
CA GLY A 116 -1.23 -19.20 3.90
C GLY A 116 -2.31 -20.27 3.91
N ARG A 117 -2.43 -21.06 2.83
CA ARG A 117 -3.39 -22.17 2.76
C ARG A 117 -3.18 -23.24 3.83
N VAL A 118 -1.92 -23.52 4.17
CA VAL A 118 -1.60 -24.46 5.25
C VAL A 118 -2.10 -23.91 6.60
N LYS A 119 -1.87 -22.63 6.90
CA LYS A 119 -2.34 -21.99 8.14
C LYS A 119 -3.87 -21.88 8.20
N ASP A 120 -4.52 -21.58 7.09
CA ASP A 120 -5.98 -21.48 7.02
C ASP A 120 -6.62 -22.86 7.19
N ARG A 121 -6.05 -23.93 6.59
CA ARG A 121 -6.43 -25.31 6.89
C ARG A 121 -6.31 -25.62 8.38
N PHE A 122 -5.22 -25.21 9.03
CA PHE A 122 -5.04 -25.43 10.47
C PHE A 122 -6.00 -24.61 11.36
N ARG A 123 -6.52 -23.48 10.88
CA ARG A 123 -7.50 -22.66 11.62
C ARG A 123 -8.92 -23.19 11.46
N ASP A 124 -9.28 -23.64 10.26
CA ASP A 124 -10.62 -24.12 9.96
C ASP A 124 -10.88 -25.54 10.49
N GLU A 125 -9.82 -26.34 10.68
CA GLU A 125 -9.96 -27.74 11.13
C GLU A 125 -10.02 -27.92 12.66
N GLY A 126 -9.97 -26.86 13.48
CA GLY A 126 -10.29 -26.93 14.91
C GLY A 126 -9.66 -28.11 15.68
N PHE A 127 -8.41 -28.48 15.36
CA PHE A 127 -7.87 -29.75 15.80
C PHE A 127 -7.34 -29.68 17.24
N SER A 128 -8.10 -30.22 18.19
CA SER A 128 -7.53 -30.77 19.43
C SER A 128 -6.71 -32.01 19.04
N GLY A 129 -5.39 -31.87 19.01
CA GLY A 129 -4.49 -32.96 18.64
C GLY A 129 -4.62 -34.19 19.58
N PRO A 130 -4.31 -35.40 19.08
CA PRO A 130 -4.39 -36.62 19.86
C PRO A 130 -3.33 -36.66 20.96
N VAL A 131 -3.75 -37.09 22.15
CA VAL A 131 -2.87 -37.50 23.25
C VAL A 131 -2.03 -38.68 22.75
N SER A 132 -0.70 -38.56 22.78
CA SER A 132 0.20 -39.68 22.49
C SER A 132 0.15 -40.72 23.62
N PRO A 133 -0.08 -42.02 23.35
CA PRO A 133 0.35 -43.08 24.25
C PRO A 133 1.80 -43.44 23.92
N GLY A 134 2.74 -43.06 24.78
CA GLY A 134 4.13 -43.53 24.72
C GLY A 134 4.21 -45.02 25.09
N PRO A 135 5.14 -45.79 24.50
CA PRO A 135 5.18 -47.23 24.66
C PRO A 135 5.65 -47.63 26.05
N GLY A 136 4.99 -48.65 26.61
CA GLY A 136 5.43 -49.29 27.84
C GLY A 136 6.81 -49.92 27.72
N ARG A 137 7.57 -49.77 28.80
CA ARG A 137 8.49 -50.78 29.31
C ARG A 137 8.28 -50.88 30.82
#